data_AF-A0A7V3CED8-F1
#
_entry.id   AF-A0A7V3CED8-F1
#
_cell.length_a   1.000
_cell.length_b   1.000
_cell.length_c   1.000
_cell.angle_alpha   90.00
_cell.angle_beta   90.00
_cell.angle_gamma   90.00
#
_symmetry.space_group_name_H-M   'P 1'
#
loop_
_entity.id
_entity.type
_entity.pdbx_description
1 polymer ?
#
loop_
_entity_poly.entity_id
_entity_poly.type
_entity_poly.pdbx_seq_one_letter_code
_entity_poly.pdbx_strand_id
1 'polypeptide(L)'
;MKFFKDLKAARPLFALLAFCALILVGGAAHASEAELVLPDLSSASFLGINGHDLLLYGLGVCALGMIFGLVIYSQVKGLPVHQSMKEISELIYETCKTYLITQGKFILILEVFIGIIIWVYFYNLRHFSLDKVAMILLFSLIGIA
;
A
#
# COMPACT_ATOMS: atom_id res chain seq x y z
N MET A 1 51.82 19.44 -28.70
CA MET A 1 50.55 20.09 -28.29
C MET A 1 49.28 19.43 -28.86
N LYS A 2 49.31 18.16 -29.33
CA LYS A 2 48.10 17.38 -29.71
C LYS A 2 47.61 16.50 -28.55
N PHE A 3 48.53 15.81 -27.88
CA PHE A 3 48.28 14.89 -26.76
C PHE A 3 47.43 15.47 -25.60
N PHE A 4 47.64 16.73 -25.20
CA PHE A 4 46.85 17.38 -24.14
C PHE A 4 45.42 17.74 -24.58
N LYS A 5 45.16 17.88 -25.88
CA LYS A 5 43.84 18.18 -26.44
C LYS A 5 42.98 16.91 -26.48
N ASP A 6 43.59 15.77 -26.80
CA ASP A 6 42.98 14.45 -26.76
C ASP A 6 42.60 14.05 -25.32
N LEU A 7 43.44 14.40 -24.34
CA LEU A 7 43.15 14.15 -22.91
C LEU A 7 41.96 14.97 -22.38
N LYS A 8 41.77 16.21 -22.85
CA LYS A 8 40.58 17.02 -22.50
C LYS A 8 39.31 16.51 -23.17
N ALA A 9 39.39 15.98 -24.39
CA ALA A 9 38.27 15.40 -25.11
C ALA A 9 37.82 14.05 -24.51
N ALA A 10 38.73 13.30 -23.88
CA ALA A 10 38.43 12.04 -23.20
C ALA A 10 37.87 12.21 -21.77
N ARG A 11 38.05 13.37 -21.11
CA ARG A 11 37.48 13.67 -19.77
C ARG A 11 35.97 13.47 -19.65
N PRO A 12 35.09 13.92 -20.58
CA PRO A 12 33.66 13.65 -20.48
C PRO A 12 33.36 12.16 -20.64
N LEU A 13 34.14 11.43 -21.45
CA LEU A 13 33.96 10.00 -21.68
C LEU A 13 34.34 9.17 -20.44
N PHE A 14 35.44 9.53 -19.76
CA PHE A 14 35.82 8.93 -18.47
C PHE A 14 34.83 9.29 -17.35
N ALA A 15 34.29 10.51 -17.33
CA ALA A 15 33.27 10.90 -16.37
C ALA A 15 31.96 10.13 -16.59
N LEU A 16 31.57 9.89 -17.84
CA LEU A 16 30.38 9.12 -18.20
C LEU A 16 30.56 7.63 -17.89
N LEU A 17 31.76 7.07 -18.10
CA LEU A 17 32.12 5.71 -17.70
C LEU A 17 32.13 5.53 -16.18
N ALA A 18 32.66 6.49 -15.43
CA ALA A 18 32.65 6.48 -13.97
C ALA A 18 31.23 6.60 -13.40
N PHE A 19 30.36 7.39 -14.02
CA PHE A 19 28.94 7.51 -13.65
C PHE A 19 28.17 6.22 -13.96
N CYS A 20 28.39 5.59 -15.11
CA CYS A 20 27.85 4.26 -15.42
C CYS A 20 28.34 3.19 -14.44
N ALA A 21 29.62 3.23 -14.06
CA ALA A 21 30.17 2.30 -13.07
C ALA A 21 29.54 2.52 -11.68
N LEU A 22 29.26 3.76 -11.29
CA LEU A 22 28.57 4.06 -10.03
C LEU A 22 27.13 3.52 -10.01
N ILE A 23 26.42 3.59 -11.15
CA ILE A 23 25.08 3.01 -11.30
C ILE A 23 25.13 1.48 -11.25
N LEU A 24 26.14 0.85 -11.87
CA LEU A 24 26.30 -0.62 -11.87
C LEU A 24 26.73 -1.19 -10.50
N VAL A 25 27.44 -0.41 -9.68
CA VAL A 25 27.93 -0.82 -8.35
C VAL A 25 26.94 -0.46 -7.24
N GLY A 26 25.81 0.17 -7.56
CA GLY A 26 24.67 0.35 -6.66
C GLY A 26 24.06 -1.01 -6.31
N GLY A 27 24.65 -1.71 -5.32
CA GLY A 27 24.12 -2.93 -4.75
C GLY A 27 22.72 -2.64 -4.21
N ALA A 28 21.71 -3.10 -4.93
CA ALA A 28 20.35 -3.10 -4.46
C ALA A 28 20.28 -3.99 -3.22
N ALA A 29 20.21 -3.37 -2.05
CA ALA A 29 19.71 -4.03 -0.85
C ALA A 29 18.24 -4.38 -1.13
N HIS A 30 18.00 -5.54 -1.74
CA HIS A 30 16.68 -6.12 -1.95
C HIS A 30 16.17 -6.70 -0.62
N ALA A 31 15.99 -5.83 0.38
CA ALA A 31 15.27 -6.19 1.59
C ALA A 31 13.79 -5.90 1.35
N SER A 32 12.97 -6.96 1.31
CA SER A 32 11.51 -6.80 1.28
C SER A 32 11.03 -6.38 2.67
N GLU A 33 10.01 -5.52 2.76
CA GLU A 33 9.40 -5.13 4.05
C GLU A 33 8.87 -6.35 4.83
N ALA A 34 8.57 -7.46 4.15
CA ALA A 34 8.19 -8.73 4.77
C ALA A 34 9.34 -9.41 5.55
N GLU A 35 10.60 -9.05 5.28
CA GLU A 35 11.80 -9.56 5.94
C GLU A 35 12.28 -8.64 7.07
N LEU A 36 11.63 -7.48 7.25
CA LEU A 36 11.99 -6.52 8.28
C LEU A 36 11.67 -7.07 9.68
N VAL A 37 12.71 -7.31 10.47
CA VAL A 37 12.57 -7.68 11.88
C VAL A 37 12.19 -6.42 12.65
N LEU A 38 10.92 -6.34 13.06
CA LEU A 38 10.44 -5.25 13.91
C LEU A 38 11.05 -5.41 15.31
N PRO A 39 11.87 -4.46 15.79
CA PRO A 39 12.30 -4.44 17.19
C PRO A 39 11.08 -4.21 18.09
N ASP A 40 11.20 -4.59 19.35
CA ASP A 40 10.14 -4.38 20.34
C ASP A 40 9.71 -2.89 20.36
N LEU A 41 8.43 -2.64 20.10
CA LEU A 41 7.86 -1.29 20.00
C LEU A 41 7.85 -0.56 21.36
N SER A 42 8.08 -1.27 22.46
CA SER A 42 8.30 -0.69 23.78
C SER A 42 9.72 -0.15 23.98
N SER A 43 10.69 -0.54 23.14
CA SER A 43 12.09 -0.15 23.27
C SER A 43 12.36 1.32 22.91
N ALA A 44 11.51 1.93 22.09
CA ALA A 44 11.58 3.33 21.71
C ALA A 44 10.54 4.14 22.46
N SER A 45 10.99 5.15 23.21
CA SER A 45 10.12 6.15 23.84
C SER A 45 10.00 7.36 22.93
N PHE A 46 8.77 7.74 22.63
CA PHE A 46 8.44 8.96 21.89
C PHE A 46 7.73 9.91 22.84
N LEU A 47 8.33 11.09 23.09
CA LEU A 47 7.77 12.11 23.99
C LEU A 47 7.47 11.58 25.43
N GLY A 48 8.22 10.59 25.91
CA GLY A 48 8.02 9.99 27.23
C GLY A 48 6.93 8.90 27.30
N ILE A 49 6.35 8.52 26.17
CA ILE A 49 5.34 7.45 26.05
C ILE A 49 5.96 6.27 25.30
N ASN A 50 5.59 5.03 25.66
CA ASN A 50 6.03 3.83 24.94
C ASN A 50 5.43 3.82 23.52
N GLY A 51 6.21 3.39 22.52
CA GLY A 51 5.72 3.29 21.14
C GLY A 51 4.51 2.36 20.97
N HIS A 52 4.42 1.29 21.75
CA HIS A 52 3.25 0.40 21.76
C HIS A 52 1.97 1.09 22.23
N ASP A 53 2.04 1.84 23.33
CA ASP A 53 0.89 2.57 23.88
C ASP A 53 0.44 3.67 22.91
N LEU A 54 1.40 4.34 22.25
CA LEU A 54 1.12 5.31 21.21
C LEU A 54 0.35 4.69 20.02
N LEU A 55 0.74 3.48 19.60
CA LEU A 55 0.06 2.76 18.52
C LEU A 55 -1.37 2.35 18.90
N LEU A 56 -1.57 1.88 20.14
CA LEU A 56 -2.89 1.57 20.67
C LEU A 56 -3.79 2.80 20.75
N TYR A 57 -3.26 3.95 21.21
CA TYR A 57 -4.00 5.20 21.19
C TYR A 57 -4.36 5.62 19.76
N GLY A 58 -3.43 5.49 18.81
CA GLY A 58 -3.68 5.75 17.39
C GLY A 58 -4.82 4.89 16.82
N LEU A 59 -4.82 3.60 17.12
CA LEU A 59 -5.91 2.69 16.73
C LEU A 59 -7.25 3.12 17.35
N GLY A 60 -7.23 3.58 18.60
CA GLY A 60 -8.38 4.16 19.28
C GLY A 60 -8.94 5.39 18.54
N VAL A 61 -8.08 6.30 18.09
CA VAL A 61 -8.49 7.48 17.30
C VAL A 61 -9.11 7.05 15.97
N CYS A 62 -8.54 6.06 15.28
CA CYS A 62 -9.12 5.52 14.05
C CYS A 62 -10.53 4.95 14.27
N ALA A 63 -10.73 4.19 15.36
CA ALA A 63 -12.04 3.66 15.72
C ALA A 63 -13.06 4.77 16.03
N LEU A 64 -12.65 5.81 16.77
CA LEU A 64 -13.49 6.98 17.01
C LEU A 64 -13.84 7.71 15.72
N GLY A 65 -12.89 7.85 14.78
CA GLY A 65 -13.13 8.40 13.45
C GLY A 65 -14.16 7.60 12.66
N MET A 66 -14.12 6.26 12.73
CA MET A 66 -15.10 5.38 12.10
C MET A 66 -16.51 5.60 12.69
N ILE A 67 -16.63 5.65 14.03
CA ILE A 67 -17.91 5.92 14.71
C ILE A 67 -18.44 7.30 14.32
N PHE A 68 -17.59 8.32 14.35
CA PHE A 68 -17.96 9.67 13.95
C PHE A 68 -18.47 9.70 12.50
N GLY A 69 -17.78 9.04 11.57
CA GLY A 69 -18.21 8.91 10.17
C GLY A 69 -19.59 8.27 10.03
N LEU A 70 -19.85 7.18 10.78
CA LEU A 70 -21.16 6.51 10.78
C LEU A 70 -22.27 7.41 11.33
N VAL A 71 -22.01 8.15 12.41
CA VAL A 71 -22.96 9.10 13.00
C VAL A 71 -23.33 10.20 12.01
N ILE A 72 -22.34 10.81 11.34
CA ILE A 72 -22.59 11.85 10.33
C ILE A 72 -23.34 11.29 9.13
N TYR A 73 -22.99 10.09 8.66
CA TYR A 73 -23.73 9.42 7.59
C TYR A 73 -25.22 9.27 7.92
N SER A 74 -25.56 8.83 9.13
CA SER A 74 -26.96 8.70 9.59
C SER A 74 -27.68 10.05 9.65
N GLN A 75 -27.00 11.11 10.09
CA GLN A 75 -27.59 12.46 10.12
C GLN A 75 -27.88 12.98 8.71
N VAL A 76 -26.91 12.88 7.79
CA VAL A 76 -27.04 13.35 6.40
C VAL A 76 -28.14 12.59 5.66
N LYS A 77 -28.24 11.28 5.86
CA LYS A 77 -29.29 10.45 5.26
C LYS A 77 -30.70 10.85 5.71
N GLY A 78 -30.86 11.42 6.91
CA GLY A 78 -32.14 11.83 7.49
C GLY A 78 -32.61 13.23 7.11
N LEU A 79 -31.83 14.01 6.35
CA LEU A 79 -32.20 15.37 5.98
C LEU A 79 -33.30 15.40 4.90
N PRO A 80 -34.22 16.37 4.95
CA PRO A 80 -35.28 16.49 3.94
C PRO A 80 -34.69 16.88 2.59
N VAL A 81 -34.98 16.07 1.57
CA VAL A 81 -34.59 16.33 0.18
C VAL A 81 -35.81 16.48 -0.71
N HIS A 82 -35.69 17.33 -1.73
CA HIS A 82 -36.74 17.54 -2.72
C HIS A 82 -36.99 16.26 -3.52
N GLN A 83 -38.24 15.97 -3.87
CA GLN A 83 -38.63 14.69 -4.49
C GLN A 83 -37.87 14.41 -5.79
N SER A 84 -37.74 15.39 -6.69
CA SER A 84 -36.98 15.24 -7.94
C SER A 84 -35.49 14.98 -7.71
N MET A 85 -34.90 15.55 -6.64
CA MET A 85 -33.50 15.29 -6.31
C MET A 85 -33.30 13.87 -5.76
N LYS A 86 -34.27 13.37 -5.00
CA LYS A 86 -34.25 11.99 -4.51
C LYS A 86 -34.33 10.99 -5.66
N GLU A 87 -35.26 11.16 -6.60
CA GLU A 87 -35.44 10.26 -7.76
C GLU A 87 -34.17 10.13 -8.61
N ILE A 88 -33.50 11.25 -8.91
CA ILE A 88 -32.22 11.22 -9.65
C ILE A 88 -31.13 10.53 -8.85
N SER A 89 -31.01 10.80 -7.54
CA SER A 89 -30.01 10.14 -6.69
C SER A 89 -30.20 8.62 -6.62
N GLU A 90 -31.45 8.16 -6.63
CA GLU A 90 -31.81 6.74 -6.57
C GLU A 90 -31.49 6.02 -7.89
N LEU A 91 -31.71 6.67 -9.04
CA LEU A 91 -31.29 6.18 -10.35
C LEU A 91 -29.76 6.03 -10.46
N ILE A 92 -29.02 7.06 -10.01
CA ILE A 92 -27.55 7.03 -9.97
C ILE A 92 -27.09 5.90 -9.03
N TYR A 93 -27.69 5.79 -7.85
CA TYR A 93 -27.35 4.73 -6.90
C TYR A 93 -27.52 3.34 -7.51
N GLU A 94 -28.63 3.03 -8.16
CA GLU A 94 -28.84 1.71 -8.77
C GLU A 94 -27.89 1.42 -9.94
N THR A 95 -27.54 2.45 -10.73
CA THR A 95 -26.56 2.31 -11.82
C THR A 95 -25.15 2.06 -11.27
N CYS A 96 -24.71 2.88 -10.32
CA CYS A 96 -23.41 2.76 -9.66
C CYS A 96 -23.30 1.44 -8.88
N LYS A 97 -24.35 1.03 -8.18
CA LYS A 97 -24.40 -0.24 -7.45
C LYS A 97 -24.20 -1.42 -8.39
N THR A 98 -24.89 -1.44 -9.54
CA THR A 98 -24.71 -2.49 -10.54
C THR A 98 -23.29 -2.50 -11.12
N TYR A 99 -22.73 -1.31 -11.39
CA TYR A 99 -21.34 -1.13 -11.84
C TYR A 99 -20.32 -1.64 -10.81
N LEU A 100 -20.47 -1.26 -9.54
CA LEU A 100 -19.59 -1.68 -8.45
C LEU A 100 -19.67 -3.18 -8.20
N ILE A 101 -20.87 -3.78 -8.23
CA ILE A 101 -21.02 -5.24 -8.06
C ILE A 101 -20.34 -5.98 -9.21
N THR A 102 -20.55 -5.53 -10.45
CA THR A 102 -19.96 -6.20 -11.62
C THR A 102 -18.43 -6.07 -11.64
N GLN A 103 -17.90 -4.89 -11.29
CA GLN A 103 -16.44 -4.70 -11.15
C GLN A 103 -15.86 -5.45 -9.97
N GLY A 104 -16.52 -5.43 -8.82
CA GLY A 104 -16.08 -6.17 -7.63
C GLY A 104 -15.94 -7.64 -7.96
N LYS A 105 -16.88 -8.23 -8.71
CA LYS A 105 -16.77 -9.61 -9.20
C LYS A 105 -15.54 -9.84 -10.08
N PHE A 106 -15.21 -8.91 -10.98
CA PHE A 106 -14.02 -9.02 -11.82
C PHE A 106 -12.73 -8.90 -11.00
N ILE A 107 -12.66 -7.93 -10.09
CA ILE A 107 -11.51 -7.70 -9.21
C ILE A 107 -11.29 -8.91 -8.29
N LEU A 108 -12.34 -9.50 -7.72
CA LEU A 108 -12.23 -10.70 -6.89
C LEU A 108 -11.72 -11.92 -7.69
N ILE A 109 -12.10 -12.05 -8.97
CA ILE A 109 -11.55 -13.10 -9.83
C ILE A 109 -10.04 -12.88 -10.04
N LEU A 110 -9.61 -11.64 -10.29
CA LEU A 110 -8.19 -11.31 -10.40
C LEU A 110 -7.44 -11.56 -9.09
N GLU A 111 -8.05 -11.23 -7.94
CA GLU A 111 -7.46 -11.47 -6.62
C GLU A 111 -7.22 -12.95 -6.36
N VAL A 112 -8.10 -13.85 -6.82
CA VAL A 112 -7.84 -15.30 -6.73
C VAL A 112 -6.61 -15.69 -7.54
N PHE A 113 -6.45 -15.18 -8.77
CA PHE A 113 -5.27 -15.47 -9.59
C PHE A 113 -3.99 -14.94 -8.93
N ILE A 114 -4.02 -13.72 -8.42
CA ILE A 114 -2.88 -13.10 -7.74
C ILE A 114 -2.58 -13.82 -6.41
N GLY A 115 -3.61 -14.21 -5.66
CA GLY A 115 -3.49 -14.97 -4.41
C GLY A 115 -2.79 -16.32 -4.59
N ILE A 116 -3.05 -17.02 -5.70
CA ILE A 116 -2.31 -18.25 -6.05
C ILE A 116 -0.83 -17.94 -6.28
N ILE A 117 -0.52 -16.87 -7.02
CA ILE A 117 0.86 -16.45 -7.28
C ILE A 117 1.57 -16.05 -5.98
N ILE A 118 0.90 -15.29 -5.11
CA ILE A 118 1.40 -14.91 -3.77
C ILE A 118 1.69 -16.16 -2.95
N TRP A 119 0.78 -17.14 -2.94
CA TRP A 119 1.00 -18.39 -2.22
C TRP A 119 2.23 -19.13 -2.75
N VAL A 120 2.33 -19.36 -4.06
CA VAL A 120 3.50 -20.02 -4.66
C VAL A 120 4.78 -19.24 -4.36
N TYR A 121 4.77 -17.92 -4.47
CA TYR A 121 5.95 -17.09 -4.26
C TYR A 121 6.41 -17.07 -2.79
N PHE A 122 5.52 -16.76 -1.85
CA PHE A 122 5.89 -16.57 -0.45
C PHE A 122 6.02 -17.89 0.32
N TYR A 123 5.17 -18.88 0.05
CA TYR A 123 5.24 -20.18 0.72
C TYR A 123 6.31 -21.09 0.09
N ASN A 124 6.28 -21.26 -1.24
CA ASN A 124 7.16 -22.23 -1.90
C ASN A 124 8.56 -21.67 -2.21
N LEU A 125 8.67 -20.44 -2.74
CA LEU A 125 9.96 -19.88 -3.18
C LEU A 125 10.71 -19.12 -2.06
N ARG A 126 10.01 -18.34 -1.24
CA ARG A 126 10.60 -17.55 -0.15
C ARG A 126 10.58 -18.25 1.21
N HIS A 127 9.99 -19.45 1.29
CA HIS A 127 9.95 -20.29 2.49
C HIS A 127 9.48 -19.56 3.76
N PHE A 128 8.53 -18.63 3.64
CA PHE A 128 7.93 -17.98 4.81
C PHE A 128 6.99 -18.92 5.57
N SER A 129 6.81 -18.69 6.87
CA SER A 129 5.86 -19.44 7.69
C SER A 129 4.43 -19.29 7.17
N LEU A 130 3.63 -20.36 7.29
CA LEU A 130 2.23 -20.38 6.87
C LEU A 130 1.43 -19.24 7.50
N ASP A 131 1.71 -18.91 8.76
CA ASP A 131 1.03 -17.84 9.51
C ASP A 131 1.17 -16.48 8.82
N LYS A 132 2.37 -16.15 8.30
CA LYS A 132 2.64 -14.88 7.62
C LYS A 132 1.95 -14.84 6.26
N VAL A 133 2.00 -15.93 5.49
CA VAL A 133 1.35 -16.02 4.17
C VAL A 133 -0.17 -15.91 4.31
N ALA A 134 -0.75 -16.56 5.31
CA ALA A 134 -2.17 -16.45 5.62
C ALA A 134 -2.56 -15.01 6.00
N MET A 135 -1.75 -14.34 6.82
CA MET A 135 -1.98 -12.94 7.18
C MET A 135 -1.93 -12.01 5.96
N ILE A 136 -0.95 -12.18 5.06
CA ILE A 136 -0.83 -11.40 3.82
C ILE A 136 -2.07 -11.60 2.93
N LEU A 137 -2.49 -12.84 2.69
CA LEU A 137 -3.67 -13.13 1.88
C LEU A 137 -4.96 -12.57 2.50
N LEU A 138 -5.09 -12.64 3.82
CA LEU A 138 -6.25 -12.13 4.55
C LEU A 138 -6.36 -10.60 4.44
N PHE A 139 -5.25 -9.88 4.68
CA PHE A 139 -5.25 -8.42 4.57
C PHE A 139 -5.37 -7.93 3.12
N SER A 140 -4.84 -8.67 2.15
CA SER A 140 -5.04 -8.40 0.72
C SER A 140 -6.53 -8.45 0.35
N LEU A 141 -7.21 -9.52 0.77
CA LEU A 141 -8.65 -9.69 0.52
C LEU A 141 -9.49 -8.61 1.23
N ILE A 142 -9.18 -8.29 2.48
CA ILE A 142 -9.87 -7.24 3.26
C ILE A 142 -9.67 -5.84 2.66
N GLY A 143 -8.54 -5.56 2.02
CA GLY A 143 -8.31 -4.27 1.36
C GLY A 143 -9.16 -4.06 0.11
N ILE A 144 -9.62 -5.15 -0.51
CA ILE A 144 -10.34 -5.15 -1.79
C ILE A 144 -11.85 -5.33 -1.62
N ALA A 145 -12.28 -6.08 -0.60
CA ALA A 145 -13.67 -6.43 -0.31
C ALA A 145 -14.37 -5.37 0.56
#